data_AF-A0A372NPY7-F1
#
_entry.id   AF-A0A372NPY7-F1
#
_cell.length_a   1.000
_cell.length_b   1.000
_cell.length_c   1.000
_cell.angle_alpha   90.00
_cell.angle_beta   90.00
_cell.angle_gamma   90.00
#
_symmetry.space_group_name_H-M   'P 1'
#
loop_
_entity.id
_entity.type
_entity.pdbx_description
1 polymer ?
#
loop_
_entity_poly.entity_id
_entity_poly.type
_entity_poly.pdbx_seq_one_letter_code
_entity_poly.pdbx_strand_id
1 'polypeptide(L)' 'MASSTQNANSEKHYVALILAIVIGLVGVFIRFADFKLASAVGNVLMGIGSILVLRAAFAIMK' A
#
# COMPACT_ATOMS: atom_id res chain seq x y z
N MET A 1 -13.29 21.26 11.78
CA MET A 1 -13.45 20.77 10.39
C MET A 1 -12.33 21.27 9.48
N ALA A 2 -11.99 22.57 9.46
CA ALA A 2 -10.89 23.07 8.62
C ALA A 2 -9.53 22.35 8.85
N SER A 3 -9.17 22.07 10.12
CA SER A 3 -7.91 21.39 10.44
C SER A 3 -7.86 19.92 10.00
N SER A 4 -9.00 19.22 10.02
CA SER A 4 -9.09 17.81 9.59
C SER A 4 -9.02 17.68 8.07
N THR A 5 -9.67 18.59 7.33
CA THR A 5 -9.56 18.64 5.85
C THR A 5 -8.13 18.92 5.41
N GLN A 6 -7.41 19.81 6.11
CA GLN A 6 -6.02 20.11 5.80
C GLN A 6 -5.07 18.95 6.13
N ASN A 7 -5.34 18.18 7.18
CA ASN A 7 -4.56 16.98 7.50
C ASN A 7 -4.77 15.88 6.45
N ALA A 8 -6.03 15.60 6.08
CA ALA A 8 -6.36 14.61 5.06
C ALA A 8 -5.73 14.95 3.70
N ASN A 9 -5.61 16.24 3.37
CA ASN A 9 -4.99 16.73 2.15
C ASN A 9 -3.46 16.88 2.24
N SER A 10 -2.80 16.31 3.26
CA SER A 10 -1.34 16.41 3.36
C SER A 10 -0.65 15.52 2.32
N GLU A 11 0.36 16.07 1.63
CA GLU A 11 1.13 15.36 0.59
C GLU A 11 1.71 14.03 1.09
N LYS A 12 2.12 13.98 2.36
CA LYS A 12 2.69 12.78 3.00
C LYS A 12 1.77 11.58 2.93
N HIS A 13 0.46 11.79 3.04
CA HIS A 13 -0.51 10.70 2.97
C HIS A 13 -0.63 10.13 1.56
N TYR A 14 -0.59 10.98 0.53
CA TYR A 14 -0.60 10.54 -0.86
C TYR A 14 0.64 9.74 -1.21
N VAL A 15 1.82 10.18 -0.77
CA VAL A 15 3.07 9.43 -0.97
C VAL A 15 3.01 8.07 -0.27
N ALA A 16 2.53 8.03 0.98
CA ALA A 16 2.39 6.77 1.72
C ALA A 16 1.42 5.80 1.04
N LEU A 17 0.28 6.30 0.54
CA LEU A 17 -0.71 5.50 -0.18
C LEU A 17 -0.14 4.96 -1.50
N ILE A 18 0.55 5.80 -2.28
CA ILE A 18 1.18 5.40 -3.54
C ILE A 18 2.21 4.30 -3.30
N LEU A 19 3.10 4.47 -2.31
CA LEU A 19 4.10 3.45 -1.98
C LEU A 19 3.45 2.10 -1.61
N ALA A 20 2.37 2.14 -0.81
CA ALA A 20 1.65 0.94 -0.43
C ALA A 20 0.99 0.24 -1.63
N ILE A 21 0.40 1.00 -2.56
CA ILE A 21 -0.19 0.48 -3.80
C ILE A 21 0.89 -0.14 -4.68
N VAL A 22 2.04 0.54 -4.86
CA VAL A 22 3.16 0.02 -5.67
C VAL A 22 3.65 -1.31 -5.13
N ILE A 23 3.82 -1.45 -3.81
CA ILE A 23 4.20 -2.72 -3.17
C ILE A 23 3.18 -3.82 -3.46
N GLY A 24 1.88 -3.51 -3.35
CA GLY A 24 0.80 -4.45 -3.68
C GLY A 24 0.84 -4.89 -5.14
N LEU A 25 1.01 -3.95 -6.08
CA LEU A 25 1.11 -4.23 -7.50
C LEU A 25 2.34 -5.08 -7.83
N VAL A 26 3.50 -4.78 -7.25
CA VAL A 26 4.72 -5.60 -7.39
C VAL A 26 4.44 -7.02 -6.90
N GLY A 27 3.72 -7.19 -5.79
CA GLY A 27 3.28 -8.51 -5.32
C GLY A 27 2.41 -9.25 -6.33
N VAL A 28 1.47 -8.57 -6.98
CA VAL A 28 0.63 -9.15 -8.05
C VAL A 28 1.48 -9.61 -9.23
N PHE A 29 2.41 -8.79 -9.72
CA PHE A 29 3.28 -9.19 -10.84
C PHE A 29 4.20 -10.36 -10.46
N ILE A 30 4.83 -10.30 -9.28
CA ILE A 30 5.71 -11.36 -8.80
C ILE A 30 4.96 -12.68 -8.61
N ARG A 31 3.69 -12.66 -8.18
CA ARG A 31 2.88 -13.87 -8.02
C ARG A 31 2.80 -14.73 -9.28
N PHE A 32 2.86 -14.09 -10.46
CA PHE A 32 2.75 -14.75 -11.77
C PHE A 32 4.07 -14.80 -12.55
N ALA A 33 5.19 -14.46 -11.91
CA ALA A 33 6.50 -14.58 -12.51
C ALA A 33 6.96 -16.05 -12.59
N ASP A 34 7.87 -16.35 -13.51
CA ASP A 34 8.35 -17.71 -13.76
C ASP A 34 9.55 -18.07 -12.86
N PHE A 35 9.28 -18.28 -11.57
CA PHE A 35 10.28 -18.86 -10.65
C PHE A 35 9.62 -19.61 -9.48
N LYS A 36 10.37 -20.56 -8.89
CA LYS A 36 9.87 -21.55 -7.90
C LYS A 36 9.11 -20.96 -6.71
N LEU A 37 9.43 -19.73 -6.30
CA LEU A 37 8.85 -19.05 -5.13
C LEU A 37 7.94 -17.87 -5.49
N ALA A 38 7.65 -17.65 -6.77
CA ALA A 38 6.87 -16.51 -7.28
C ALA A 38 5.56 -16.30 -6.54
N SER A 39 4.72 -17.34 -6.46
CA SER A 39 3.43 -17.28 -5.77
C SER A 39 3.57 -16.97 -4.28
N ALA A 40 4.55 -17.54 -3.59
CA ALA A 40 4.78 -17.32 -2.17
C ALA A 40 5.25 -15.89 -1.88
N VAL A 41 6.27 -15.41 -2.61
CA VAL A 41 6.80 -14.05 -2.48
C VAL A 41 5.72 -13.03 -2.86
N GLY A 42 4.99 -13.27 -3.94
CA GLY A 42 3.90 -12.41 -4.38
C GLY A 42 2.80 -12.27 -3.33
N ASN A 43 2.39 -13.38 -2.70
CA ASN A 43 1.40 -13.36 -1.62
C ASN A 43 1.89 -12.59 -0.39
N VAL A 44 3.16 -12.73 0.00
CA VAL A 44 3.75 -11.96 1.12
C VAL A 44 3.72 -10.46 0.80
N LEU A 45 4.14 -10.07 -0.40
CA LEU A 45 4.13 -8.67 -0.82
C LEU A 45 2.71 -8.10 -0.90
N MET A 46 1.75 -8.87 -1.39
CA MET A 46 0.33 -8.47 -1.38
C MET A 46 -0.19 -8.29 0.06
N GLY A 47 0.18 -9.18 0.99
CA GLY A 47 -0.16 -9.05 2.41
C GLY A 47 0.41 -7.79 3.03
N ILE A 48 1.71 -7.51 2.80
CA ILE A 48 2.38 -6.30 3.27
C ILE A 48 1.73 -5.05 2.66
N GLY A 49 1.50 -5.02 1.35
CA GLY A 49 0.85 -3.91 0.65
C GLY A 49 -0.54 -3.61 1.21
N SER A 50 -1.32 -4.65 1.49
CA SER A 50 -2.66 -4.54 2.09
C SER A 50 -2.60 -3.90 3.49
N ILE A 51 -1.68 -4.36 4.35
CA ILE A 51 -1.49 -3.79 5.68
C ILE A 51 -1.08 -2.31 5.58
N LEU A 52 -0.15 -1.97 4.69
CA LEU A 52 0.33 -0.61 4.51
C LEU A 52 -0.76 0.34 3.99
N VAL A 53 -1.57 -0.11 3.01
CA VAL A 53 -2.71 0.65 2.50
C VAL A 53 -3.71 0.95 3.62
N LEU A 54 -4.06 -0.06 4.42
CA LEU A 54 -5.00 0.13 5.53
C LEU A 54 -4.44 1.11 6.57
N ARG A 55 -3.15 0.99 6.90
CA ARG A 55 -2.50 1.94 7.82
C ARG A 55 -2.49 3.37 7.27
N ALA A 56 -2.21 3.56 5.99
CA ALA A 56 -2.26 4.87 5.34
C ALA A 56 -3.69 5.43 5.35
N ALA A 57 -4.69 4.63 5.02
CA ALA A 57 -6.10 5.03 5.05
C ALA A 57 -6.54 5.46 6.46
N PHE A 58 -6.20 4.69 7.50
CA PHE A 58 -6.51 5.07 8.88
C PHE A 58 -5.76 6.33 9.33
N ALA A 59 -4.57 6.59 8.82
CA ALA A 59 -3.82 7.82 9.10
C ALA A 59 -4.45 9.06 8.45
N ILE A 60 -5.04 8.91 7.25
CA ILE A 60 -5.76 9.99 6.54
C ILE A 60 -7.05 10.38 7.28
N MET A 61 -7.76 9.39 7.82
CA MET A 61 -9.04 9.60 8.50
C MET A 61 -8.90 10.18 9.92
N LYS A 62 -7.68 10.27 10.44
CA LYS A 62 -7.38 10.80 11.78
C LYS A 62 -7.11 12.30 11.73
#